data_AF-A0A496AKX7-F1
#
_entry.id   AF-A0A496AKX7-F1
#
_cell.length_a   1.000
_cell.length_b   1.000
_cell.length_c   1.000
_cell.angle_alpha   90.00
_cell.angle_beta   90.00
_cell.angle_gamma   90.00
#
_symmetry.space_group_name_H-M   'P 1'
#
loop_
_entity.id
_entity.type
_entity.pdbx_description
1 polymer ?
#
loop_
_entity_poly.entity_id
_entity_poly.type
_entity_poly.pdbx_seq_one_letter_code
_entity_poly.pdbx_strand_id
1 'polypeptide(L)'
;MAEEKKEEMVPVTAEYEVVDQVDDQAIIELMTGQTIQDYVYSFKQGGRTVEGLTLAGINEAANRRGGIQVEEIEYEELENSWIATAKAVDTITGSSRYGAYEQPKMSGGRSDPFAFTKAIHKAQRNAIKQLIPVPVIREVLNFYLHRKAGSGNSRQQQIPQGGGNIAQAQKATFAIAANLSDSLEEKGITKADLWNYMKRKCGVESRNDINEMQWTQLSAELKAAETTPQLLNDLCERIKQLTAAAQESDVPTTEESEDKPSTPSEEPKTEAAQSNKTPF
;
A
#
# COMPACT_ATOMS: atom_id res chain seq x y z
N MET A 1 32.11 39.37 -25.63
CA MET A 1 31.89 37.96 -26.00
C MET A 1 31.21 37.31 -24.81
N ALA A 2 29.88 37.34 -24.77
CA ALA A 2 29.10 36.65 -23.75
C ALA A 2 28.46 35.45 -24.47
N GLU A 3 28.90 34.25 -24.11
CA GLU A 3 28.31 33.02 -24.62
C GLU A 3 26.90 32.87 -24.01
N GLU A 4 25.89 33.01 -24.86
CA GLU A 4 24.52 32.65 -24.54
C GLU A 4 24.44 31.15 -24.30
N LYS A 5 24.15 30.79 -23.05
CA LYS A 5 23.83 29.43 -22.64
C LYS A 5 22.49 29.07 -23.28
N LYS A 6 22.50 28.32 -24.38
CA LYS A 6 21.31 27.66 -24.92
C LYS A 6 20.79 26.69 -23.85
N GLU A 7 19.77 27.11 -23.11
CA GLU A 7 18.92 26.20 -22.37
C GLU A 7 18.20 25.33 -23.40
N GLU A 8 18.76 24.15 -23.64
CA GLU A 8 18.13 23.09 -24.42
C GLU A 8 16.84 22.70 -23.71
N MET A 9 15.72 23.25 -24.18
CA MET A 9 14.38 22.86 -23.77
C MET A 9 14.16 21.42 -24.21
N VAL A 10 14.42 20.51 -23.29
CA VAL A 10 14.18 19.08 -23.43
C VAL A 10 12.66 18.87 -23.61
N PRO A 11 12.21 18.11 -24.63
CA PRO A 11 10.79 17.94 -24.91
C PRO A 11 10.14 17.10 -23.80
N VAL A 12 9.13 17.70 -23.16
CA VAL A 12 8.28 17.11 -22.11
C VAL A 12 7.64 15.79 -22.57
N THR A 13 7.48 15.57 -23.88
CA THR A 13 6.78 14.41 -24.47
C THR A 13 7.40 13.06 -24.15
N ALA A 14 8.74 12.96 -24.08
CA ALA A 14 9.40 11.67 -23.85
C ALA A 14 9.18 11.15 -22.42
N GLU A 15 8.94 12.04 -21.44
CA GLU A 15 8.63 11.62 -20.07
C GLU A 15 7.29 10.88 -20.03
N TYR A 16 6.26 11.46 -20.64
CA TYR A 16 4.91 10.92 -20.67
C TYR A 16 4.83 9.57 -21.42
N GLU A 17 5.58 9.42 -22.51
CA GLU A 17 5.62 8.17 -23.27
C GLU A 17 6.15 7.00 -22.46
N VAL A 18 7.19 7.20 -21.64
CA VAL A 18 7.75 6.12 -20.82
C VAL A 18 6.76 5.70 -19.74
N VAL A 19 6.10 6.66 -19.07
CA VAL A 19 5.09 6.32 -18.06
C VAL A 19 3.93 5.56 -18.68
N ASP A 20 3.46 6.02 -19.83
CA ASP A 20 2.31 5.42 -20.49
C ASP A 20 2.60 4.00 -20.98
N GLN A 21 3.83 3.72 -21.43
CA GLN A 21 4.25 2.36 -21.79
C GLN A 21 4.33 1.43 -20.57
N VAL A 22 4.89 1.91 -19.46
CA VAL A 22 5.00 1.12 -18.22
C VAL A 22 3.61 0.83 -17.65
N ASP A 23 2.73 1.83 -17.66
CA ASP A 23 1.36 1.65 -17.20
C ASP A 23 0.56 0.72 -18.11
N ASP A 24 0.72 0.83 -19.43
CA ASP A 24 0.10 -0.09 -20.39
C ASP A 24 0.47 -1.54 -20.09
N GLN A 25 1.76 -1.78 -19.88
CA GLN A 25 2.27 -3.11 -19.58
C GLN A 25 1.72 -3.63 -18.25
N ALA A 26 1.72 -2.80 -17.20
CA ALA A 26 1.16 -3.18 -15.89
C ALA A 26 -0.36 -3.47 -15.96
N ILE A 27 -1.11 -2.71 -16.75
CA ILE A 27 -2.55 -2.93 -16.95
C ILE A 27 -2.78 -4.26 -17.69
N ILE A 28 -1.99 -4.55 -18.73
CA ILE A 28 -2.07 -5.83 -19.46
C ILE A 28 -1.72 -7.00 -18.53
N GLU A 29 -0.68 -6.87 -17.71
CA GLU A 29 -0.29 -7.87 -16.72
C GLU A 29 -1.42 -8.14 -15.72
N LEU A 30 -2.05 -7.08 -15.18
CA LEU A 30 -3.21 -7.20 -14.32
C LEU A 30 -4.35 -7.97 -14.99
N MET A 31 -4.68 -7.63 -16.24
CA MET A 31 -5.77 -8.28 -16.98
C MET A 31 -5.47 -9.74 -17.33
N THR A 32 -4.19 -10.10 -17.41
CA THR A 32 -3.74 -11.47 -17.71
C THR A 32 -3.41 -12.28 -16.44
N GLY A 33 -3.64 -11.70 -15.26
CA GLY A 33 -3.39 -12.36 -13.96
C GLY A 33 -1.92 -12.48 -13.59
N GLN A 34 -1.03 -11.73 -14.26
CA GLN A 34 0.38 -11.64 -13.91
C GLN A 34 0.59 -10.68 -12.74
N THR A 35 1.54 -10.98 -11.86
CA THR A 35 1.83 -10.13 -10.70
C THR A 35 2.56 -8.86 -11.15
N ILE A 36 1.94 -7.70 -10.94
CA ILE A 36 2.62 -6.40 -11.14
C ILE A 36 3.66 -6.19 -10.05
N GLN A 37 4.93 -5.98 -10.43
CA GLN A 37 6.04 -5.83 -9.47
C GLN A 37 6.65 -4.42 -9.43
N ASP A 38 6.35 -3.57 -10.41
CA ASP A 38 7.04 -2.30 -10.60
C ASP A 38 6.19 -1.08 -10.21
N TYR A 39 6.47 -0.56 -9.01
CA TYR A 39 5.81 0.62 -8.43
C TYR A 39 6.46 1.96 -8.85
N VAL A 40 7.70 1.92 -9.35
CA VAL A 40 8.49 3.11 -9.73
C VAL A 40 9.13 2.88 -11.08
N TYR A 41 9.08 3.91 -11.94
CA TYR A 41 9.87 4.00 -13.17
C TYR A 41 11.01 5.02 -13.00
N SER A 42 12.09 4.82 -13.75
CA SER A 42 13.23 5.73 -13.81
C SER A 42 13.77 5.73 -15.23
N PHE A 43 13.96 6.91 -15.81
CA PHE A 43 14.63 7.07 -17.11
C PHE A 43 15.56 8.28 -17.09
N LYS A 44 16.53 8.29 -18.02
CA LYS A 44 17.50 9.38 -18.15
C LYS A 44 17.09 10.29 -19.29
N GLN A 45 16.96 11.58 -19.02
CA GLN A 45 16.68 12.60 -20.04
C GLN A 45 17.52 13.84 -19.77
N GLY A 46 18.23 14.34 -20.79
CA GLY A 46 19.05 15.56 -20.66
C GLY A 46 20.12 15.49 -19.55
N GLY A 47 20.66 14.29 -19.26
CA GLY A 47 21.63 14.09 -18.18
C GLY A 47 21.04 14.08 -16.76
N ARG A 48 19.72 14.20 -16.60
CA ARG A 48 19.01 14.07 -15.33
C ARG A 48 18.25 12.74 -15.29
N THR A 49 18.16 12.16 -14.10
CA THR A 49 17.32 10.98 -13.87
C THR A 49 15.95 11.47 -13.44
N VAL A 50 14.91 11.09 -14.18
CA VAL A 50 13.52 11.40 -13.88
C VAL A 50 12.88 10.14 -13.34
N GLU A 51 12.31 10.24 -12.14
CA GLU A 51 11.72 9.13 -11.41
C GLU A 51 10.27 9.47 -11.06
N GLY A 52 9.39 8.48 -11.19
CA GLY A 52 7.98 8.66 -10.85
C GLY A 52 7.27 7.35 -10.53
N LEU A 53 6.06 7.49 -10.02
CA LEU A 53 5.20 6.36 -9.68
C LEU A 53 4.44 5.88 -10.92
N THR A 54 4.42 4.56 -11.09
CA THR A 54 3.53 3.88 -12.04
C THR A 54 2.08 3.90 -11.52
N LEU A 55 1.13 3.40 -12.29
CA LEU A 55 -0.25 3.18 -11.85
C LEU A 55 -0.31 2.36 -10.55
N ALA A 56 0.49 1.29 -10.45
CA ALA A 56 0.60 0.50 -9.23
C ALA A 56 1.18 1.32 -8.07
N GLY A 57 2.19 2.15 -8.33
CA GLY A 57 2.76 3.10 -7.36
C GLY A 57 1.76 4.12 -6.85
N ILE A 58 0.93 4.69 -7.74
CA ILE A 58 -0.11 5.65 -7.39
C ILE A 58 -1.19 5.00 -6.53
N ASN A 59 -1.63 3.79 -6.89
CA ASN A 59 -2.63 3.05 -6.11
C ASN A 59 -2.10 2.69 -4.71
N GLU A 60 -0.84 2.26 -4.62
CA GLU A 60 -0.18 1.99 -3.35
C GLU A 60 -0.09 3.26 -2.48
N ALA A 61 0.28 4.39 -3.08
CA ALA A 61 0.33 5.67 -2.38
C ALA A 61 -1.06 6.11 -1.89
N ALA A 62 -2.11 5.87 -2.68
CA ALA A 62 -3.49 6.11 -2.27
C ALA A 62 -3.91 5.20 -1.11
N ASN A 63 -3.57 3.90 -1.16
CA ASN A 63 -3.89 2.93 -0.12
C ASN A 63 -3.19 3.25 1.20
N ARG A 64 -1.91 3.63 1.16
CA ARG A 64 -1.15 4.02 2.36
C ARG A 64 -1.69 5.28 3.01
N ARG A 65 -2.10 6.26 2.21
CA ARG A 65 -2.72 7.49 2.70
C ARG A 65 -4.10 7.21 3.30
N GLY A 66 -4.84 6.29 2.69
CA GLY A 66 -6.25 6.06 3.00
C GLY A 66 -7.15 7.20 2.50
N GLY A 67 -8.46 6.93 2.51
CA GLY A 67 -9.49 7.93 2.24
C GLY A 67 -9.67 8.34 0.79
N ILE A 68 -8.93 7.80 -0.18
CA ILE A 68 -9.17 8.09 -1.61
C ILE A 68 -10.02 6.99 -2.22
N GLN A 69 -11.13 7.38 -2.87
CA GLN A 69 -12.04 6.48 -3.56
C GLN A 69 -12.36 7.01 -4.96
N VAL A 70 -12.57 6.12 -5.92
CA VAL A 70 -13.12 6.49 -7.23
C VAL A 70 -14.65 6.36 -7.14
N GLU A 71 -15.36 7.46 -7.34
CA GLU A 71 -16.83 7.49 -7.24
C GLU A 71 -17.51 7.27 -8.59
N GLU A 72 -16.94 7.82 -9.65
CA GLU A 72 -17.59 7.90 -10.95
C GLU A 72 -16.59 7.64 -12.06
N ILE A 73 -17.03 6.90 -13.07
CA ILE A 73 -16.29 6.60 -14.28
C ILE A 73 -17.25 6.73 -15.44
N GLU A 74 -16.97 7.71 -16.30
CA GLU A 74 -17.65 7.92 -17.57
C GLU A 74 -16.71 7.55 -18.71
N TYR A 75 -17.26 7.05 -19.80
CA TYR A 75 -16.48 6.76 -20.99
C TYR A 75 -17.28 7.01 -22.27
N GLU A 76 -16.56 7.33 -23.33
CA GLU A 76 -17.08 7.54 -24.67
C GLU A 76 -16.26 6.72 -25.66
N GLU A 77 -16.95 5.99 -26.54
CA GLU A 77 -16.34 5.33 -27.68
C GLU A 77 -16.29 6.29 -28.87
N LEU A 78 -15.09 6.67 -29.29
CA LEU A 78 -14.88 7.39 -30.55
C LEU A 78 -14.53 6.41 -31.66
N GLU A 79 -14.46 6.89 -32.90
CA GLU A 79 -14.13 6.07 -34.06
C GLU A 79 -12.76 5.36 -33.88
N ASN A 80 -11.74 6.12 -33.44
CA ASN A 80 -10.35 5.66 -33.39
C ASN A 80 -9.79 5.52 -31.97
N SER A 81 -10.54 5.90 -30.93
CA SER A 81 -10.07 5.95 -29.56
C SER A 81 -11.19 5.69 -28.54
N TRP A 82 -10.79 5.46 -27.30
CA TRP A 82 -11.64 5.47 -26.12
C TRP A 82 -11.27 6.68 -25.28
N ILE A 83 -12.26 7.47 -24.88
CA ILE A 83 -12.08 8.53 -23.88
C ILE A 83 -12.71 8.05 -22.58
N ALA A 84 -11.96 8.17 -21.49
CA ALA A 84 -12.46 7.88 -20.15
C ALA A 84 -12.23 9.07 -19.24
N THR A 85 -13.21 9.36 -18.39
CA THR A 85 -13.15 10.37 -17.34
C THR A 85 -13.50 9.69 -16.01
N ALA A 86 -12.63 9.82 -15.03
CA ALA A 86 -12.84 9.30 -13.68
C ALA A 86 -12.87 10.45 -12.68
N LYS A 87 -13.77 10.36 -11.70
CA LYS A 87 -13.82 11.24 -10.54
C LYS A 87 -13.33 10.47 -9.32
N ALA A 88 -12.28 10.98 -8.69
CA ALA A 88 -11.83 10.51 -7.40
C ALA A 88 -12.19 11.52 -6.30
N VAL A 89 -12.50 11.02 -5.12
CA VAL A 89 -12.83 11.80 -3.93
C VAL A 89 -11.95 11.36 -2.77
N ASP A 90 -11.44 12.35 -2.05
CA ASP A 90 -10.79 12.17 -0.77
C ASP A 90 -11.82 12.34 0.35
N THR A 91 -12.27 11.24 0.93
CA THR A 91 -13.29 11.20 1.98
C THR A 91 -12.84 11.84 3.29
N ILE A 92 -11.53 12.07 3.47
CA ILE A 92 -10.98 12.74 4.66
C ILE A 92 -11.13 14.25 4.54
N THR A 93 -10.82 14.85 3.38
CA THR A 93 -10.89 16.31 3.18
C THR A 93 -12.17 16.77 2.48
N GLY A 94 -12.93 15.85 1.88
CA GLY A 94 -14.06 16.15 0.99
C GLY A 94 -13.65 16.67 -0.40
N SER A 95 -12.34 16.71 -0.71
CA SER A 95 -11.85 17.18 -2.00
C SER A 95 -12.10 16.16 -3.11
N SER A 96 -12.49 16.62 -4.29
CA SER A 96 -12.64 15.77 -5.47
C SER A 96 -11.75 16.26 -6.62
N ARG A 97 -11.30 15.32 -7.47
CA ARG A 97 -10.52 15.60 -8.67
C ARG A 97 -10.97 14.69 -9.80
N TYR A 98 -10.92 15.25 -11.00
CA TYR A 98 -11.18 14.52 -12.23
C TYR A 98 -9.87 14.15 -12.90
N GLY A 99 -9.80 12.95 -13.45
CA GLY A 99 -8.76 12.49 -14.35
C GLY A 99 -9.39 12.04 -15.65
N ALA A 100 -8.79 12.43 -16.77
CA ALA A 100 -9.21 11.97 -18.08
C ALA A 100 -8.04 11.32 -18.81
N TYR A 101 -8.35 10.42 -19.73
CA TYR A 101 -7.37 9.84 -20.65
C TYR A 101 -8.03 9.41 -21.95
N GLU A 102 -7.37 9.67 -23.08
CA GLU A 102 -7.74 9.18 -24.40
C GLU A 102 -6.77 8.07 -24.82
N GLN A 103 -7.28 6.88 -25.11
CA GLN A 103 -6.50 5.74 -25.55
C GLN A 103 -6.86 5.37 -26.99
N PRO A 104 -5.91 5.40 -27.94
CA PRO A 104 -6.13 4.90 -29.29
C PRO A 104 -6.52 3.42 -29.29
N LYS A 105 -7.46 3.03 -30.17
CA LYS A 105 -7.84 1.62 -30.39
C LYS A 105 -6.78 0.82 -31.15
N MET A 106 -5.80 1.51 -31.72
CA MET A 106 -4.71 0.94 -32.51
C MET A 106 -3.38 1.19 -31.81
N SER A 107 -2.58 0.14 -31.62
CA SER A 107 -1.21 0.21 -31.11
C SER A 107 -0.27 -0.50 -32.09
N GLY A 108 0.75 0.21 -32.57
CA GLY A 108 1.72 -0.34 -33.53
C GLY A 108 1.10 -0.87 -34.84
N GLY A 109 -0.01 -0.29 -35.29
CA GLY A 109 -0.71 -0.70 -36.52
C GLY A 109 -1.62 -1.93 -36.37
N ARG A 110 -1.82 -2.44 -35.15
CA ARG A 110 -2.78 -3.51 -34.84
C ARG A 110 -3.83 -3.00 -33.85
N SER A 111 -5.00 -3.63 -33.86
CA SER A 111 -6.03 -3.35 -32.85
C SER A 111 -5.50 -3.76 -31.47
N ASP A 112 -5.61 -2.86 -30.50
CA ASP A 112 -5.25 -3.08 -29.10
C ASP A 112 -6.48 -3.61 -28.35
N PRO A 113 -6.52 -4.91 -27.98
CA PRO A 113 -7.66 -5.50 -27.29
C PRO A 113 -7.87 -4.92 -25.88
N PHE A 114 -6.86 -4.25 -25.31
CA PHE A 114 -6.92 -3.67 -23.97
C PHE A 114 -7.13 -2.15 -23.99
N ALA A 115 -7.38 -1.54 -25.16
CA ALA A 115 -7.51 -0.08 -25.30
C ALA A 115 -8.57 0.51 -24.36
N PHE A 116 -9.74 -0.11 -24.26
CA PHE A 116 -10.80 0.34 -23.35
C PHE A 116 -10.33 0.29 -21.89
N THR A 117 -9.80 -0.84 -21.45
CA THR A 117 -9.30 -1.02 -20.07
C THR A 117 -8.18 -0.03 -19.73
N LYS A 118 -7.25 0.19 -20.66
CA LYS A 118 -6.18 1.17 -20.51
C LYS A 118 -6.71 2.59 -20.30
N ALA A 119 -7.73 2.99 -21.08
CA ALA A 119 -8.37 4.30 -20.90
C ALA A 119 -8.93 4.48 -19.48
N ILE A 120 -9.71 3.50 -19.01
CA ILE A 120 -10.32 3.54 -17.66
C ILE A 120 -9.24 3.66 -16.58
N HIS A 121 -8.26 2.75 -16.59
CA HIS A 121 -7.24 2.66 -15.56
C HIS A 121 -6.33 3.91 -15.52
N LYS A 122 -5.98 4.47 -16.68
CA LYS A 122 -5.19 5.72 -16.74
C LYS A 122 -6.00 6.94 -16.30
N ALA A 123 -7.29 7.00 -16.64
CA ALA A 123 -8.18 8.07 -16.15
C ALA A 123 -8.28 8.03 -14.62
N GLN A 124 -8.47 6.84 -14.03
CA GLN A 124 -8.45 6.64 -12.58
C GLN A 124 -7.12 7.05 -11.95
N ARG A 125 -5.99 6.61 -12.52
CA ARG A 125 -4.64 7.01 -12.06
C ARG A 125 -4.47 8.51 -12.06
N ASN A 126 -4.93 9.21 -13.09
CA ASN A 126 -4.85 10.66 -13.20
C ASN A 126 -5.75 11.38 -12.18
N ALA A 127 -6.91 10.83 -11.86
CA ALA A 127 -7.82 11.37 -10.84
C ALA A 127 -7.21 11.21 -9.44
N ILE A 128 -6.75 10.01 -9.11
CA ILE A 128 -6.15 9.66 -7.82
C ILE A 128 -4.86 10.45 -7.59
N LYS A 129 -3.95 10.50 -8.58
CA LYS A 129 -2.66 11.19 -8.48
C LYS A 129 -2.80 12.65 -8.02
N GLN A 130 -3.86 13.34 -8.45
CA GLN A 130 -4.11 14.74 -8.08
C GLN A 130 -4.56 14.93 -6.63
N LEU A 131 -5.06 13.87 -5.98
CA LEU A 131 -5.48 13.89 -4.57
C LEU A 131 -4.35 13.50 -3.62
N ILE A 132 -3.29 12.87 -4.12
CA ILE A 132 -2.15 12.45 -3.29
C ILE A 132 -1.20 13.64 -3.11
N PRO A 133 -0.95 14.08 -1.85
CA PRO A 133 0.02 15.13 -1.60
C PRO A 133 1.43 14.71 -2.05
N VAL A 134 2.18 15.66 -2.62
CA VAL A 134 3.56 15.44 -3.10
C VAL A 134 4.48 14.77 -2.06
N PRO A 135 4.42 15.08 -0.75
CA PRO A 135 5.22 14.37 0.25
C PRO A 135 4.96 12.87 0.30
N VAL A 136 3.71 12.44 0.16
CA VAL A 136 3.32 11.02 0.16
C VAL A 136 3.84 10.32 -1.10
N ILE A 137 3.74 10.98 -2.26
CA ILE A 137 4.31 10.47 -3.53
C ILE A 137 5.82 10.25 -3.36
N ARG A 138 6.54 11.21 -2.79
CA ARG A 138 7.98 11.13 -2.57
C ARG A 138 8.35 10.01 -1.59
N GLU A 139 7.58 9.84 -0.52
CA GLU A 139 7.79 8.78 0.46
C GLU A 139 7.70 7.39 -0.20
N VAL A 140 6.65 7.17 -1.00
CA VAL A 140 6.44 5.90 -1.71
C VAL A 140 7.53 5.67 -2.75
N LEU A 141 7.87 6.71 -3.52
CA LEU A 141 8.95 6.64 -4.51
C LEU A 141 10.28 6.24 -3.86
N ASN A 142 10.65 6.90 -2.76
CA ASN A 142 11.83 6.55 -1.99
C ASN A 142 11.76 5.11 -1.48
N PHE A 143 10.65 4.69 -0.88
CA PHE A 143 10.50 3.33 -0.36
C PHE A 143 10.83 2.27 -1.42
N TYR A 144 10.31 2.41 -2.64
CA TYR A 144 10.51 1.41 -3.69
C TYR A 144 11.86 1.53 -4.43
N LEU A 145 12.44 2.73 -4.54
CA LEU A 145 13.80 2.88 -5.07
C LEU A 145 14.84 2.23 -4.15
N HIS A 146 14.73 2.42 -2.83
CA HIS A 146 15.61 1.79 -1.86
C HIS A 146 15.40 0.27 -1.80
N ARG A 147 14.19 -0.23 -2.12
CA ARG A 147 13.89 -1.67 -2.24
C ARG A 147 14.50 -2.30 -3.50
N LYS A 148 14.45 -1.62 -4.66
CA LYS A 148 15.08 -2.10 -5.91
C LYS A 148 16.61 -2.16 -5.79
N ALA A 149 17.24 -1.22 -5.06
CA ALA A 149 18.66 -1.26 -4.77
C ALA A 149 19.09 -2.49 -3.92
N GLY A 150 18.14 -3.12 -3.20
CA GLY A 150 18.38 -4.31 -2.38
C GLY A 150 18.10 -5.67 -3.04
N SER A 151 17.46 -5.72 -4.24
CA SER A 151 16.99 -6.98 -4.85
C SER A 151 17.87 -7.55 -5.98
N GLY A 152 19.12 -7.11 -6.07
CA GLY A 152 20.03 -7.48 -7.17
C GLY A 152 21.39 -8.03 -6.73
N ASN A 153 21.45 -9.02 -5.83
CA ASN A 153 22.52 -10.03 -5.77
C ASN A 153 22.41 -10.89 -4.50
N SER A 154 22.16 -12.18 -4.69
CA SER A 154 22.54 -13.23 -3.74
C SER A 154 24.07 -13.42 -3.80
N ARG A 155 24.82 -12.43 -3.33
CA ARG A 155 26.21 -12.59 -2.92
C ARG A 155 26.31 -12.01 -1.52
N GLN A 156 26.76 -12.84 -0.58
CA GLN A 156 27.35 -12.37 0.66
C GLN A 156 28.40 -11.31 0.32
N GLN A 157 28.02 -10.04 0.38
CA GLN A 157 28.92 -8.92 0.28
C GLN A 157 28.48 -7.88 1.30
N GLN A 158 29.42 -7.61 2.19
CA GLN A 158 29.34 -6.64 3.26
C GLN A 158 28.79 -5.31 2.74
N ILE A 159 27.73 -4.86 3.39
CA ILE A 159 27.06 -3.58 3.16
C ILE A 159 28.11 -2.45 3.19
N PRO A 160 28.30 -1.70 2.09
CA PRO A 160 28.99 -0.42 2.17
C PRO A 160 28.08 0.57 2.89
N GLN A 161 28.62 1.15 3.96
CA GLN A 161 27.92 1.94 4.95
C GLN A 161 27.26 3.21 4.39
N GLY A 162 25.93 3.25 4.46
CA GLY A 162 25.14 4.48 4.68
C GLY A 162 24.68 4.58 6.15
N GLY A 163 25.45 4.01 7.08
CA GLY A 163 25.07 3.75 8.48
C GLY A 163 25.00 4.96 9.42
N GLY A 164 24.69 6.15 8.92
CA GLY A 164 24.57 7.35 9.73
C GLY A 164 23.23 7.41 10.47
N ASN A 165 22.13 7.59 9.74
CA ASN A 165 20.89 8.09 10.34
C ASN A 165 19.94 6.99 10.85
N ILE A 166 19.77 5.87 10.12
CA ILE A 166 19.01 4.71 10.63
C ILE A 166 19.66 4.14 11.88
N ALA A 167 20.99 3.96 11.87
CA ALA A 167 21.72 3.44 13.02
C ALA A 167 21.63 4.39 14.21
N GLN A 168 21.63 5.71 13.98
CA GLN A 168 21.42 6.71 15.03
C GLN A 168 20.00 6.68 15.58
N ALA A 169 18.97 6.68 14.73
CA ALA A 169 17.57 6.63 15.15
C ALA A 169 17.28 5.34 15.92
N GLN A 170 17.72 4.19 15.40
CA GLN A 170 17.60 2.89 16.06
C GLN A 170 18.34 2.87 17.41
N LYS A 171 19.58 3.37 17.46
CA LYS A 171 20.36 3.44 18.70
C LYS A 171 19.70 4.37 19.72
N ALA A 172 19.12 5.49 19.28
CA ALA A 172 18.38 6.41 20.13
C ALA A 172 17.12 5.74 20.70
N THR A 173 16.33 5.05 19.87
CA THR A 173 15.14 4.30 20.31
C THR A 173 15.50 3.25 21.37
N PHE A 174 16.56 2.47 21.15
CA PHE A 174 16.98 1.45 22.13
C PHE A 174 17.57 2.04 23.41
N ALA A 175 18.27 3.18 23.33
CA ALA A 175 18.76 3.87 24.51
C ALA A 175 17.60 4.37 25.38
N ILE A 176 16.58 4.96 24.77
CA ILE A 176 15.39 5.43 25.49
C ILE A 176 14.58 4.25 26.04
N ALA A 177 14.43 3.17 25.27
CA ALA A 177 13.78 1.95 25.74
C ALA A 177 14.50 1.32 26.95
N ALA A 178 15.84 1.40 26.99
CA ALA A 178 16.61 0.94 28.13
C ALA A 178 16.37 1.81 29.37
N ASN A 179 16.30 3.15 29.21
CA ASN A 179 15.98 4.06 30.30
C ASN A 179 14.56 3.85 30.85
N LEU A 180 13.61 3.48 29.99
CA LEU A 180 12.23 3.19 30.36
C LEU A 180 12.03 1.79 30.98
N SER A 181 13.05 0.92 30.94
CA SER A 181 12.92 -0.50 31.32
C SER A 181 12.35 -0.67 32.72
N ASP A 182 12.93 0.03 33.70
CA ASP A 182 12.55 -0.12 35.10
C ASP A 182 11.11 0.36 35.33
N SER A 183 10.73 1.50 34.74
CA SER A 183 9.39 2.07 34.86
C SER A 183 8.32 1.23 34.15
N LEU A 184 8.67 0.56 33.04
CA LEU A 184 7.77 -0.37 32.34
C LEU A 184 7.61 -1.68 33.13
N GLU A 185 8.70 -2.20 33.72
CA GLU A 185 8.67 -3.41 34.56
C GLU A 185 7.83 -3.20 35.83
N GLU A 186 7.93 -2.04 36.48
CA GLU A 186 7.04 -1.66 37.61
C GLU A 186 5.55 -1.64 37.21
N LYS A 187 5.26 -1.38 35.94
CA LYS A 187 3.90 -1.39 35.38
C LYS A 187 3.49 -2.74 34.80
N GLY A 188 4.34 -3.77 34.93
CA GLY A 188 4.09 -5.14 34.48
C GLY A 188 4.25 -5.34 32.97
N ILE A 189 5.06 -4.52 32.30
CA ILE A 189 5.34 -4.63 30.87
C ILE A 189 6.74 -5.18 30.68
N THR A 190 6.86 -6.28 29.95
CA THR A 190 8.17 -6.87 29.64
C THR A 190 8.80 -6.20 28.43
N LYS A 191 10.12 -6.38 28.28
CA LYS A 191 10.85 -5.98 27.06
C LYS A 191 10.27 -6.65 25.79
N ALA A 192 9.74 -7.87 25.92
CA ALA A 192 9.11 -8.57 24.82
C ALA A 192 7.78 -7.91 24.41
N ASP A 193 6.99 -7.43 25.37
CA ASP A 193 5.73 -6.73 25.10
C ASP A 193 5.95 -5.40 24.40
N LEU A 194 6.93 -4.62 24.89
CA LEU A 194 7.37 -3.40 24.24
C LEU A 194 7.85 -3.67 22.81
N TRP A 195 8.62 -4.74 22.62
CA TRP A 195 9.12 -5.10 21.29
C TRP A 195 8.00 -5.52 20.33
N ASN A 196 7.05 -6.33 20.80
CA ASN A 196 5.89 -6.71 20.00
C ASN A 196 5.01 -5.51 19.67
N TYR A 197 4.85 -4.58 20.60
CA TYR A 197 4.20 -3.29 20.37
C TYR A 197 4.87 -2.52 19.23
N MET A 198 6.20 -2.34 19.28
CA MET A 198 6.94 -1.60 18.24
C MET A 198 6.78 -2.23 16.85
N LYS A 199 6.92 -3.56 16.75
CA LYS A 199 6.72 -4.30 15.50
C LYS A 199 5.32 -4.13 14.93
N ARG A 200 4.29 -4.35 15.76
CA ARG A 200 2.88 -4.23 15.34
C ARG A 200 2.53 -2.80 14.94
N LYS A 201 3.01 -1.81 15.69
CA LYS A 201 2.82 -0.39 15.36
C LYS A 201 3.43 -0.03 14.00
N CYS A 202 4.56 -0.62 13.67
CA CYS A 202 5.22 -0.42 12.38
C CYS A 202 4.69 -1.34 11.27
N GLY A 203 3.81 -2.29 11.59
CA GLY A 203 3.29 -3.27 10.63
C GLY A 203 4.36 -4.22 10.09
N VAL A 204 5.39 -4.54 10.89
CA VAL A 204 6.53 -5.37 10.47
C VAL A 204 6.72 -6.61 11.33
N GLU A 205 7.33 -7.64 10.76
CA GLU A 205 7.64 -8.89 11.46
C GLU A 205 9.05 -8.89 12.06
N SER A 206 10.01 -8.21 11.42
CA SER A 206 11.40 -8.12 11.88
C SER A 206 11.84 -6.69 12.18
N ARG A 207 12.81 -6.57 13.11
CA ARG A 207 13.50 -5.31 13.43
C ARG A 207 14.13 -4.67 12.19
N ASN A 208 14.62 -5.51 11.28
CA ASN A 208 15.36 -5.05 10.12
C ASN A 208 14.44 -4.43 9.05
N ASP A 209 13.13 -4.60 9.20
CA ASP A 209 12.12 -4.05 8.28
C ASP A 209 11.61 -2.68 8.75
N ILE A 210 11.95 -2.25 9.97
CA ILE A 210 11.62 -0.92 10.50
C ILE A 210 12.49 0.13 9.80
N ASN A 211 11.86 1.07 9.11
CA ASN A 211 12.55 2.14 8.38
C ASN A 211 12.97 3.33 9.29
N GLU A 212 13.78 4.25 8.77
CA GLU A 212 14.30 5.41 9.53
C GLU A 212 13.22 6.27 10.18
N MET A 213 12.14 6.53 9.45
CA MET A 213 11.03 7.36 9.92
C MET A 213 10.29 6.66 11.04
N GLN A 214 10.05 5.36 10.90
CA GLN A 214 9.45 4.53 11.94
C GLN A 214 10.33 4.49 13.19
N TRP A 215 11.66 4.32 13.05
CA TRP A 215 12.58 4.43 14.18
C TRP A 215 12.54 5.81 14.84
N THR A 216 12.47 6.88 14.04
CA THR A 216 12.41 8.26 14.54
C THR A 216 11.10 8.53 15.28
N GLN A 217 9.97 8.06 14.76
CA GLN A 217 8.66 8.17 15.41
C GLN A 217 8.60 7.35 16.70
N LEU A 218 9.11 6.11 16.69
CA LEU A 218 9.24 5.29 17.88
C LEU A 218 10.15 5.97 18.91
N SER A 219 11.29 6.51 18.48
CA SER A 219 12.19 7.26 19.36
C SER A 219 11.49 8.47 20.00
N ALA A 220 10.71 9.23 19.22
CA ALA A 220 10.00 10.42 19.72
C ALA A 220 8.90 10.04 20.72
N GLU A 221 8.12 8.99 20.43
CA GLU A 221 7.08 8.51 21.34
C GLU A 221 7.67 7.96 22.64
N LEU A 222 8.70 7.12 22.56
CA LEU A 222 9.37 6.62 23.77
C LEU A 222 10.00 7.78 24.55
N LYS A 223 10.56 8.78 23.86
CA LYS A 223 11.11 9.97 24.54
C LYS A 223 10.02 10.74 25.28
N ALA A 224 8.86 10.90 24.66
CA ALA A 224 7.72 11.58 25.27
C ALA A 224 7.19 10.80 26.49
N ALA A 225 7.18 9.47 26.43
CA ALA A 225 6.84 8.61 27.57
C ALA A 225 7.89 8.69 28.71
N GLU A 226 9.18 8.83 28.38
CA GLU A 226 10.25 9.03 29.36
C GLU A 226 10.11 10.36 30.10
N THR A 227 9.72 11.43 29.41
CA THR A 227 9.63 12.78 30.00
C THR A 227 8.30 13.10 30.67
N THR A 228 7.22 12.41 30.30
CA THR A 228 5.85 12.77 30.72
C THR A 228 5.13 11.57 31.34
N PRO A 229 4.83 11.60 32.65
CA PRO A 229 4.19 10.47 33.35
C PRO A 229 2.83 10.04 32.80
N GLN A 230 2.02 10.97 32.28
CA GLN A 230 0.74 10.65 31.63
C GLN A 230 0.96 9.84 30.36
N LEU A 231 1.89 10.26 29.50
CA LEU A 231 2.20 9.55 28.25
C LEU A 231 2.86 8.19 28.50
N LEU A 232 3.56 8.02 29.62
CA LEU A 232 4.03 6.72 30.06
C LEU A 232 2.86 5.78 30.38
N ASN A 233 1.86 6.24 31.12
CA ASN A 233 0.67 5.44 31.41
C ASN A 233 -0.10 5.10 30.13
N ASP A 234 -0.27 6.06 29.22
CA ASP A 234 -0.94 5.84 27.93
C ASP A 234 -0.18 4.85 27.04
N LEU A 235 1.16 4.88 27.06
CA LEU A 235 1.99 3.88 26.40
C LEU A 235 1.77 2.50 27.03
N CYS A 236 1.73 2.43 28.36
CA CYS A 236 1.52 1.17 29.07
C CYS A 236 0.16 0.53 28.76
N GLU A 237 -0.91 1.33 28.73
CA GLU A 237 -2.24 0.84 28.39
C GLU A 237 -2.30 0.31 26.96
N ARG A 238 -1.70 1.03 26.00
CA ARG A 238 -1.65 0.59 24.59
C ARG A 238 -0.90 -0.73 24.44
N ILE A 239 0.22 -0.90 25.14
CA ILE A 239 0.96 -2.17 25.12
C ILE A 239 0.11 -3.30 25.69
N LYS A 240 -0.57 -3.08 26.83
CA LYS A 240 -1.44 -4.08 27.48
C LYS A 240 -2.64 -4.48 26.63
N GLN A 241 -3.29 -3.53 25.98
CA GLN A 241 -4.40 -3.81 25.05
C GLN A 241 -3.96 -4.69 23.90
N LEU A 242 -2.77 -4.45 23.34
CA LEU A 242 -2.23 -5.23 22.24
C LEU A 242 -1.78 -6.63 22.67
N THR A 243 -1.28 -6.80 23.89
CA THR A 243 -0.97 -8.14 24.44
C THR A 243 -2.25 -8.93 24.76
N ALA A 244 -3.30 -8.29 25.26
CA ALA A 244 -4.58 -8.95 25.55
C ALA A 244 -5.29 -9.43 24.27
N ALA A 245 -5.30 -8.60 23.22
CA ALA A 245 -5.84 -8.98 21.90
C ALA A 245 -5.08 -10.15 21.25
N ALA A 246 -3.86 -10.45 21.69
CA ALA A 246 -3.10 -11.61 21.23
C ALA A 246 -3.50 -12.92 21.96
N GLN A 247 -3.99 -12.84 23.19
CA GLN A 247 -4.38 -14.00 24.00
C GLN A 247 -5.79 -14.52 23.69
N GLU A 248 -6.70 -13.67 23.22
CA GLU A 248 -8.07 -14.08 22.83
C GLU A 248 -8.13 -14.84 21.48
N SER A 249 -7.03 -14.88 20.72
CA SER A 249 -6.96 -15.55 19.41
C SER A 249 -6.44 -16.99 19.47
N ASP A 250 -6.05 -17.52 20.63
CA ASP A 250 -5.75 -18.94 20.79
C ASP A 250 -7.04 -19.73 21.05
N VAL A 251 -7.57 -20.34 19.98
CA VAL A 251 -8.71 -21.24 20.04
C VAL A 251 -8.36 -22.44 20.95
N PRO A 252 -9.13 -22.73 22.01
CA PRO A 252 -8.96 -23.95 22.77
C PRO A 252 -9.22 -25.14 21.85
N THR A 253 -8.27 -26.06 21.76
CA THR A 253 -8.46 -27.36 21.12
C THR A 253 -9.59 -28.06 21.85
N THR A 254 -10.75 -28.18 21.19
CA THR A 254 -11.94 -28.82 21.73
C THR A 254 -11.62 -30.28 22.03
N GLU A 255 -11.58 -30.63 23.32
CA GLU A 255 -11.58 -32.01 23.76
C GLU A 255 -12.91 -32.67 23.38
N GLU A 256 -12.75 -33.78 22.68
CA GLU A 256 -13.74 -34.78 22.34
C GLU A 256 -14.42 -35.30 23.62
N SER A 257 -15.75 -35.22 23.69
CA SER A 257 -16.53 -35.94 24.70
C SER A 257 -17.86 -36.44 24.13
N GLU A 258 -18.18 -37.63 24.60
CA GLU A 258 -18.99 -38.67 23.98
C GLU A 258 -20.52 -38.50 24.14
N ASP A 259 -21.22 -38.96 23.10
CA ASP A 259 -22.43 -39.81 23.09
C ASP A 259 -23.70 -39.41 23.91
N LYS A 260 -24.81 -39.31 23.14
CA LYS A 260 -26.17 -39.88 23.36
C LYS A 260 -27.36 -39.02 23.90
N PRO A 261 -28.65 -39.42 23.64
CA PRO A 261 -29.48 -38.90 22.53
C PRO A 261 -30.94 -38.53 22.94
N SER A 262 -31.86 -38.46 21.95
CA SER A 262 -33.36 -38.48 22.00
C SER A 262 -34.05 -37.10 22.11
N THR A 263 -35.14 -36.72 21.41
CA THR A 263 -36.17 -37.37 20.55
C THR A 263 -36.92 -36.25 19.76
N PRO A 264 -37.76 -36.56 18.74
CA PRO A 264 -38.30 -35.62 17.76
C PRO A 264 -39.74 -35.12 18.07
N SER A 265 -40.16 -34.02 17.42
CA SER A 265 -41.57 -33.58 17.36
C SER A 265 -41.79 -32.93 15.99
N GLU A 266 -42.44 -33.65 15.07
CA GLU A 266 -43.89 -33.60 14.75
C GLU A 266 -44.22 -32.54 13.68
N GLU A 267 -44.40 -33.03 12.45
CA GLU A 267 -45.15 -32.35 11.38
C GLU A 267 -46.65 -32.30 11.72
N PRO A 268 -47.42 -31.49 10.99
CA PRO A 268 -48.55 -32.13 10.31
C PRO A 268 -48.73 -31.73 8.82
N LYS A 269 -48.78 -32.78 7.99
CA LYS A 269 -49.83 -33.17 7.01
C LYS A 269 -50.13 -32.26 5.81
N THR A 270 -49.78 -32.72 4.58
CA THR A 270 -50.64 -33.39 3.54
C THR A 270 -51.78 -32.51 2.98
N GLU A 271 -52.04 -32.40 1.68
CA GLU A 271 -52.35 -33.46 0.69
C GLU A 271 -52.34 -32.82 -0.73
N ALA A 272 -51.50 -33.29 -1.66
CA ALA A 272 -51.78 -34.20 -2.79
C ALA A 272 -52.62 -33.65 -3.96
N ALA A 273 -52.04 -33.70 -5.17
CA ALA A 273 -52.72 -34.20 -6.38
C ALA A 273 -51.67 -34.51 -7.47
N GLN A 274 -51.50 -35.80 -7.75
CA GLN A 274 -50.82 -36.34 -8.92
C GLN A 274 -51.72 -36.21 -10.16
N SER A 275 -51.14 -36.12 -11.36
CA SER A 275 -51.43 -37.12 -12.41
C SER A 275 -50.48 -37.01 -13.61
N ASN A 276 -49.98 -38.18 -14.01
CA ASN A 276 -49.28 -38.48 -15.25
C ASN A 276 -50.14 -38.23 -16.50
N LYS A 277 -49.51 -37.84 -17.62
CA LYS A 277 -49.38 -38.66 -18.85
C LYS A 277 -48.78 -37.86 -20.03
N THR A 278 -47.69 -38.41 -20.57
CA THR A 278 -47.10 -38.31 -21.93
C THR A 278 -48.11 -38.72 -23.03
N PRO A 279 -47.80 -38.84 -24.35
CA PRO A 279 -46.58 -38.48 -25.11
C PRO A 279 -46.83 -37.80 -26.50
N PHE A 280 -45.81 -37.15 -27.08
CA PHE A 280 -45.12 -37.48 -28.34
C PHE A 280 -44.13 -36.36 -28.71
#